data_AF-A0A6G1RJU6-F1
#
_entry.id   AF-A0A6G1RJU6-F1
#
_cell.length_a   1.000
_cell.length_b   1.000
_cell.length_c   1.000
_cell.angle_alpha   90.00
_cell.angle_beta   90.00
_cell.angle_gamma   90.00
#
_symmetry.space_group_name_H-M   'P 1'
#
loop_
_entity.id
_entity.type
_entity.pdbx_description
1 polymer ?
#
loop_
_entity_poly.entity_id
_entity_poly.type
_entity_poly.pdbx_seq_one_letter_code
_entity_poly.pdbx_strand_id
1 'polypeptide(L)'
;AAEETTDSFWEVGNYKRTVKRIDDGHRLCNDLMNCVHERAKIEKSYAQQLTDWSKRWRQLIEKGPQYGSLEKAWGAIMTEADKVSELHQDVKNSLLNDDFEKVKNWQKDAYHKQIMGG
;
A
#
# COMPACT_ATOMS: atom_id res chain seq x y z
N ALA A 1 -55.79 -3.80 -4.86
CA ALA A 1 -54.48 -4.44 -4.75
C ALA A 1 -53.47 -3.33 -4.56
N ALA A 2 -52.66 -3.37 -3.49
CA ALA A 2 -51.53 -2.44 -3.39
C ALA A 2 -50.61 -2.74 -4.58
N GLU A 3 -50.26 -1.72 -5.38
CA GLU A 3 -49.24 -1.87 -6.41
C GLU A 3 -47.99 -2.47 -5.75
N GLU A 4 -47.57 -3.66 -6.18
CA GLU A 4 -46.26 -4.17 -5.83
C GLU A 4 -45.25 -3.17 -6.38
N THR A 5 -44.66 -2.36 -5.50
CA THR A 5 -43.54 -1.50 -5.85
C THR A 5 -42.38 -2.42 -6.23
N THR A 6 -42.25 -2.68 -7.52
CA THR A 6 -41.20 -3.56 -8.02
C THR A 6 -39.85 -2.86 -7.89
N ASP A 7 -38.81 -3.61 -7.54
CA ASP A 7 -37.44 -3.07 -7.45
C ASP A 7 -36.78 -2.95 -8.86
N SER A 8 -37.62 -2.94 -9.90
CA SER A 8 -37.22 -2.86 -11.31
C SER A 8 -36.55 -1.53 -11.59
N PHE A 9 -35.49 -1.58 -12.41
CA PHE A 9 -34.79 -0.38 -12.88
C PHE A 9 -35.72 0.62 -13.59
N TRP A 10 -36.77 0.12 -14.25
CA TRP A 10 -37.69 0.92 -15.05
C TRP A 10 -38.73 1.68 -14.22
N GLU A 11 -38.85 1.40 -12.92
CA GLU A 11 -39.71 2.18 -12.03
C GLU A 11 -39.12 3.56 -11.77
N VAL A 12 -40.01 4.54 -11.58
CA VAL A 12 -39.64 5.94 -11.39
C VAL A 12 -38.69 6.07 -10.18
N GLY A 13 -37.50 6.59 -10.44
CA GLY A 13 -36.48 6.83 -9.41
C GLY A 13 -35.57 5.65 -9.06
N ASN A 14 -35.80 4.44 -9.58
CA ASN A 14 -34.93 3.29 -9.28
C ASN A 14 -33.57 3.33 -9.99
N TYR A 15 -33.41 4.17 -11.02
CA TYR A 15 -32.11 4.48 -11.63
C TYR A 15 -31.11 5.12 -10.65
N LYS A 16 -31.57 5.63 -9.50
CA LYS A 16 -30.72 6.22 -8.44
C LYS A 16 -29.58 5.31 -7.99
N ARG A 17 -29.77 3.98 -8.05
CA ARG A 17 -28.71 2.99 -7.74
C ARG A 17 -27.54 3.11 -8.72
N THR A 18 -27.83 3.29 -10.00
CA THR A 18 -26.82 3.48 -11.06
C THR A 18 -26.09 4.80 -10.90
N VAL A 19 -26.79 5.87 -10.51
CA VAL A 19 -26.16 7.18 -10.22
C VAL A 19 -25.23 7.07 -9.02
N LYS A 20 -25.70 6.49 -7.89
CA LYS A 20 -24.89 6.28 -6.68
C LYS A 20 -23.60 5.48 -6.96
N ARG A 21 -23.64 4.53 -7.90
CA ARG A 21 -22.46 3.75 -8.28
C ARG A 21 -21.30 4.63 -8.78
N ILE A 22 -21.59 5.81 -9.32
CA ILE A 22 -20.56 6.78 -9.73
C ILE A 22 -19.84 7.34 -8.49
N ASP A 23 -20.59 7.78 -7.48
CA ASP A 23 -20.02 8.27 -6.20
C ASP A 23 -19.25 7.18 -5.47
N ASP A 24 -19.80 5.96 -5.44
CA ASP A 24 -19.14 4.79 -4.87
C ASP A 24 -17.83 4.47 -5.61
N GLY A 25 -17.76 4.70 -6.92
CA GLY A 25 -16.54 4.55 -7.72
C GLY A 25 -15.41 5.48 -7.27
N HIS A 26 -15.69 6.76 -7.02
CA HIS A 26 -14.72 7.69 -6.46
C HIS A 26 -14.25 7.24 -5.07
N ARG A 27 -15.17 6.79 -4.22
CA ARG A 27 -14.85 6.27 -2.88
C ARG A 27 -13.95 5.04 -2.96
N LEU A 28 -14.23 4.09 -3.84
CA LEU A 28 -13.44 2.87 -3.99
C LEU A 28 -11.98 3.17 -4.40
N CYS A 29 -11.73 4.22 -5.18
CA CYS A 29 -10.36 4.67 -5.45
C CYS A 29 -9.63 5.12 -4.18
N ASN A 30 -10.31 5.81 -3.26
CA ASN A 30 -9.72 6.18 -1.96
C ASN A 30 -9.43 4.94 -1.11
N ASP A 31 -10.37 4.00 -1.07
CA ASP A 31 -10.19 2.75 -0.31
C ASP A 31 -9.01 1.94 -0.86
N LEU A 32 -8.84 1.88 -2.19
CA LEU A 32 -7.68 1.24 -2.84
C LEU A 32 -6.37 1.98 -2.52
N MET A 33 -6.34 3.30 -2.64
CA MET A 33 -5.16 4.10 -2.29
C MET A 33 -4.75 3.89 -0.83
N ASN A 34 -5.71 3.87 0.10
CA ASN A 34 -5.45 3.60 1.51
C ASN A 34 -4.90 2.17 1.72
N CYS A 35 -5.50 1.17 1.05
CA CYS A 35 -5.03 -0.21 1.11
C CYS A 35 -3.57 -0.34 0.66
N VAL A 36 -3.22 0.27 -0.48
CA VAL A 36 -1.83 0.29 -1.00
C VAL A 36 -0.89 1.01 -0.02
N HIS A 37 -1.33 2.13 0.53
CA HIS A 37 -0.53 2.92 1.47
C HIS A 37 -0.27 2.18 2.79
N GLU A 38 -1.26 1.47 3.32
CA GLU A 38 -1.13 0.61 4.50
C GLU A 38 -0.17 -0.55 4.24
N ARG A 39 -0.26 -1.19 3.08
CA ARG A 39 0.69 -2.23 2.67
C ARG A 39 2.12 -1.68 2.60
N ALA A 40 2.31 -0.51 1.98
CA ALA A 40 3.62 0.14 1.90
C ALA A 40 4.23 0.46 3.28
N LYS A 41 3.41 0.76 4.30
CA LYS A 41 3.89 0.92 5.68
C LYS A 41 4.43 -0.37 6.28
N ILE A 42 3.81 -1.52 5.98
CA ILE A 42 4.30 -2.83 6.42
C ILE A 42 5.68 -3.11 5.80
N GLU A 43 5.82 -2.89 4.49
CA GLU A 43 7.09 -3.05 3.76
C GLU A 43 8.21 -2.20 4.39
N LYS A 44 7.93 -0.92 4.65
CA LYS A 44 8.87 -0.01 5.33
C LYS A 44 9.28 -0.52 6.71
N SER A 45 8.32 -1.00 7.50
CA SER A 45 8.58 -1.46 8.88
C SER A 45 9.47 -2.69 8.89
N TYR A 46 9.22 -3.64 7.98
CA TYR A 46 10.03 -4.85 7.88
C TYR A 46 11.48 -4.52 7.45
N ALA A 47 11.64 -3.71 6.41
CA ALA A 47 12.95 -3.24 5.97
C ALA A 47 13.73 -2.54 7.10
N GLN A 48 13.08 -1.63 7.84
CA GLN A 48 13.71 -0.94 8.96
C GLN A 48 14.19 -1.92 10.04
N GLN A 49 13.37 -2.90 10.41
CA GLN A 49 13.73 -3.91 11.40
C GLN A 49 14.92 -4.76 10.96
N LEU A 50 15.00 -5.12 9.67
CA LEU A 50 16.15 -5.83 9.10
C LEU A 50 17.44 -5.00 9.19
N THR A 51 17.38 -3.72 8.80
CA THR A 51 18.54 -2.82 8.86
C THR A 51 19.01 -2.59 10.30
N ASP A 52 18.09 -2.39 11.24
CA ASP A 52 18.42 -2.21 12.65
C ASP A 52 19.03 -3.48 13.25
N TRP A 53 18.48 -4.65 12.91
CA TRP A 53 19.00 -5.95 13.32
C TRP A 53 20.41 -6.19 12.75
N SER A 54 20.59 -5.95 11.44
CA SER A 54 21.89 -6.09 10.76
C SER A 54 22.96 -5.23 11.43
N LYS A 55 22.66 -3.94 11.61
CA LYS A 55 23.57 -2.98 12.26
C LYS A 55 23.95 -3.42 13.67
N ARG A 56 22.98 -3.85 14.48
CA ARG A 56 23.22 -4.32 15.85
C ARG A 56 24.17 -5.53 15.86
N TRP A 57 23.90 -6.54 15.03
CA TRP A 57 24.68 -7.78 15.06
C TRP A 57 26.08 -7.63 14.47
N ARG A 58 26.26 -6.80 13.43
CA ARG A 58 27.60 -6.44 12.94
C ARG A 58 28.46 -5.87 14.07
N GLN A 59 27.93 -4.90 14.82
CA GLN A 59 28.67 -4.31 15.95
C GLN A 59 28.98 -5.31 17.07
N LEU A 60 28.10 -6.27 17.34
CA LEU A 60 28.33 -7.30 18.35
C LEU A 60 29.39 -8.31 17.92
N ILE A 61 29.43 -8.68 16.63
CA ILE A 61 30.44 -9.60 16.09
C ILE A 61 31.81 -8.93 16.07
N GLU A 62 31.90 -7.70 15.55
CA GLU A 62 33.16 -6.94 15.46
C GLU A 62 33.83 -6.71 16.83
N LYS A 63 33.03 -6.60 17.89
CA LYS A 63 33.52 -6.45 19.28
C LYS A 63 33.69 -7.80 19.99
N GLY A 64 33.22 -8.88 19.39
CA GLY A 64 33.21 -10.21 19.96
C GLY A 64 34.56 -10.93 19.77
N PRO A 65 34.73 -12.09 20.41
CA PRO A 65 35.95 -12.89 20.27
C PRO A 65 35.99 -13.75 18.99
N GLN A 66 34.97 -13.68 18.12
CA GLN A 66 34.93 -14.46 16.88
C GLN A 66 35.81 -13.78 15.82
N TYR A 67 36.66 -14.57 15.16
CA TYR A 67 37.54 -14.06 14.10
C TYR A 67 37.61 -15.00 12.90
N GLY A 68 38.31 -14.57 11.85
CA GLY A 68 38.68 -15.40 10.71
C GLY A 68 37.56 -15.61 9.69
N SER A 69 37.58 -16.74 8.98
CA SER A 69 36.59 -17.02 7.93
C SER A 69 35.16 -17.17 8.47
N LEU A 70 35.01 -17.71 9.68
CA LEU A 70 33.70 -17.89 10.30
C LEU A 70 33.06 -16.56 10.70
N GLU A 71 33.85 -15.59 11.16
CA GLU A 71 33.37 -14.21 11.41
C GLU A 71 32.77 -13.60 10.14
N LYS A 72 33.46 -13.75 9.01
CA LYS A 72 32.97 -13.28 7.70
C LYS A 72 31.71 -14.00 7.26
N ALA A 73 31.65 -15.32 7.43
CA ALA A 73 30.48 -16.11 7.07
C ALA A 73 29.26 -15.73 7.92
N TRP A 74 29.45 -15.48 9.22
CA TRP A 74 28.40 -14.97 10.09
C TRP A 74 27.98 -13.54 9.68
N GLY A 75 28.95 -12.68 9.38
CA GLY A 75 28.75 -11.35 8.81
C GLY A 75 27.89 -11.31 7.54
N ALA A 76 27.98 -12.35 6.73
CA ALA A 76 27.24 -12.46 5.47
C ALA A 76 25.72 -12.54 5.68
N ILE A 77 25.24 -13.05 6.83
CA ILE A 77 23.80 -13.09 7.14
C ILE A 77 23.26 -11.65 7.28
N MET A 78 24.00 -10.76 7.92
CA MET A 78 23.61 -9.36 8.03
C MET A 78 23.68 -8.64 6.67
N THR A 79 24.61 -9.06 5.80
CA THR A 79 24.64 -8.56 4.42
C THR A 79 23.42 -9.00 3.61
N GLU A 80 22.93 -10.21 3.83
CA GLU A 80 21.67 -10.68 3.22
C GLU A 80 20.48 -9.87 3.74
N ALA A 81 20.38 -9.65 5.05
CA ALA A 81 19.31 -8.84 5.63
C ALA A 81 19.28 -7.40 5.11
N ASP A 82 20.44 -6.77 4.90
CA ASP A 82 20.50 -5.43 4.31
C ASP A 82 20.00 -5.41 2.86
N LYS A 83 20.36 -6.42 2.06
CA LYS A 83 19.86 -6.56 0.68
C LYS A 83 18.36 -6.81 0.62
N VAL A 84 17.83 -7.63 1.52
CA VAL A 84 16.38 -7.84 1.64
C VAL A 84 15.70 -6.54 2.06
N SER A 85 16.27 -5.79 3.01
CA SER A 85 15.76 -4.47 3.39
C SER A 85 15.67 -3.52 2.19
N GLU A 86 16.71 -3.44 1.36
CA GLU A 86 16.72 -2.64 0.13
C GLU A 86 15.58 -3.05 -0.82
N LEU A 87 15.41 -4.35 -1.09
CA LEU A 87 14.31 -4.84 -1.92
C LEU A 87 12.92 -4.44 -1.38
N HIS A 88 12.72 -4.52 -0.06
CA HIS A 88 11.47 -4.10 0.56
C HIS A 88 11.25 -2.58 0.51
N GLN A 89 12.32 -1.77 0.60
CA GLN A 89 12.21 -0.33 0.36
C GLN A 89 11.82 -0.02 -1.09
N ASP A 90 12.36 -0.77 -2.05
CA ASP A 90 12.00 -0.63 -3.47
C ASP A 90 10.53 -0.95 -3.70
N VAL A 91 10.03 -2.06 -3.15
CA VAL A 91 8.60 -2.41 -3.19
C VAL A 91 7.75 -1.28 -2.59
N LYS A 92 8.12 -0.77 -1.41
CA LYS A 92 7.44 0.36 -0.77
C LYS A 92 7.44 1.61 -1.66
N ASN A 93 8.54 1.88 -2.36
CA ASN A 93 8.67 3.05 -3.23
C ASN A 93 7.82 2.89 -4.49
N SER A 94 7.83 1.74 -5.15
CA SER A 94 6.95 1.48 -6.30
C SER A 94 5.47 1.57 -5.93
N LEU A 95 5.07 1.00 -4.78
CA LEU A 95 3.68 1.09 -4.31
C LEU A 95 3.22 2.55 -4.13
N LEU A 96 4.06 3.42 -3.58
CA LEU A 96 3.68 4.81 -3.30
C LEU A 96 3.89 5.76 -4.47
N ASN A 97 4.98 5.62 -5.21
CA ASN A 97 5.36 6.59 -6.23
C ASN A 97 4.73 6.25 -7.59
N ASP A 98 4.44 4.97 -7.84
CA ASP A 98 3.85 4.52 -9.09
C ASP A 98 2.38 4.17 -8.90
N ASP A 99 2.07 3.11 -8.13
CA ASP A 99 0.70 2.57 -8.07
C ASP A 99 -0.29 3.53 -7.40
N PHE A 100 0.06 4.05 -6.22
CA PHE A 100 -0.76 5.00 -5.48
C PHE A 100 -0.99 6.29 -6.29
N GLU A 101 0.07 6.90 -6.82
CA GLU A 101 -0.06 8.14 -7.61
C GLU A 101 -0.80 7.90 -8.93
N LYS A 102 -0.69 6.72 -9.54
CA LYS A 102 -1.47 6.36 -10.74
C LYS A 102 -2.97 6.33 -10.44
N VAL A 103 -3.40 5.71 -9.34
CA VAL A 103 -4.82 5.70 -8.94
C VAL A 103 -5.30 7.11 -8.61
N LYS A 104 -4.49 7.88 -7.88
CA LYS A 104 -4.79 9.27 -7.51
C LYS A 104 -4.97 10.18 -8.71
N ASN A 105 -4.07 10.10 -9.68
CA ASN A 105 -4.15 10.89 -10.91
C ASN A 105 -5.37 10.46 -11.76
N TRP A 106 -5.60 9.16 -11.89
CA TRP A 106 -6.79 8.66 -12.57
C TRP A 106 -8.09 9.14 -11.92
N GLN A 107 -8.18 9.08 -10.58
CA GLN A 107 -9.36 9.56 -9.85
C GLN A 107 -9.58 11.07 -10.08
N LYS A 108 -8.51 11.86 -10.04
CA LYS A 108 -8.56 13.31 -10.29
C LYS A 108 -9.09 13.62 -11.69
N ASP A 109 -8.65 12.88 -12.70
CA ASP A 109 -9.05 13.10 -14.10
C ASP A 109 -10.46 12.55 -14.40
N ALA A 110 -10.90 11.52 -13.66
CA ALA A 110 -12.21 10.90 -13.85
C ALA A 110 -13.34 11.62 -13.10
N TYR A 111 -13.07 12.19 -11.92
CA TYR A 111 -14.09 12.77 -11.03
C TYR A 111 -13.83 14.25 -10.75
N HIS A 112 -14.74 15.10 -11.21
CA HIS A 112 -14.66 16.55 -11.05
C HIS A 112 -15.70 17.03 -10.02
N LYS A 113 -15.25 17.60 -8.90
CA LYS A 113 -16.17 18.16 -7.90
C LYS A 113 -16.83 19.43 -8.44
N GLN A 114 -18.16 19.47 -8.39
CA GLN A 114 -18.92 20.69 -8.66
C GLN A 114 -18.95 21.61 -7.42
N ILE A 115 -19.00 22.92 -7.64
CA ILE A 115 -18.92 23.95 -6.59
C ILE A 115 -20.16 23.93 -5.67
N MET A 116 -21.31 23.46 -6.15
CA MET A 116 -22.45 23.12 -5.32
C MET A 116 -22.55 21.59 -5.25
N GLY A 117 -22.19 21.01 -4.11
CA GLY A 117 -22.38 19.58 -3.87
C GLY A 117 -23.87 19.26 -3.80
N GLY A 118 -24.35 18.45 -4.74
CA GLY A 118 -25.63 17.76 -4.65
C GLY A 118 -25.48 16.44 -3.91
#